data_AF-A0A952AN52-F1
#
_entry.id   AF-A0A952AN52-F1
#
_cell.length_a   1.000
_cell.length_b   1.000
_cell.length_c   1.000
_cell.angle_alpha   90.00
_cell.angle_beta   90.00
_cell.angle_gamma   90.00
#
_symmetry.space_group_name_H-M   'P 1'
#
loop_
_entity.id
_entity.type
_entity.pdbx_description
1 polymer ?
#
loop_
_entity_poly.entity_id
_entity_poly.type
_entity_poly.pdbx_seq_one_letter_code
_entity_poly.pdbx_strand_id
1 'polypeptide(L)'
;MFHPAHKKSLGFTLIELMVVVSIIGVLMAAGILAFSNAQQNARDAKRRADVDAIGKALEQYYSDSSQYPTTATDIDSYFPAGDTPVDPQGAAYDIKLSSGGDAYCVCAELEKVDRGNATAVGNVSGVCSYGTGSGADFFCTSQRQ
;
A
#
# COMPACT_ATOMS: atom_id res chain seq x y z
N MET A 1 -68.46 35.90 -9.04
CA MET A 1 -67.98 35.04 -7.94
C MET A 1 -67.03 34.01 -8.55
N PHE A 2 -65.72 34.17 -8.33
CA PHE A 2 -64.67 33.35 -8.95
C PHE A 2 -64.44 32.09 -8.12
N HIS A 3 -64.55 30.91 -8.73
CA HIS A 3 -64.18 29.63 -8.12
C HIS A 3 -62.74 29.29 -8.52
N PRO A 4 -61.81 29.12 -7.56
CA PRO A 4 -60.43 28.76 -7.87
C PRO A 4 -60.34 27.27 -8.23
N ALA A 5 -59.65 26.96 -9.33
CA ALA A 5 -59.38 25.58 -9.73
C ALA A 5 -58.30 24.96 -8.83
N HIS A 6 -58.64 23.86 -8.16
CA HIS A 6 -57.72 23.11 -7.31
C HIS A 6 -56.67 22.40 -8.16
N LYS A 7 -55.39 22.76 -8.02
CA LYS A 7 -54.29 22.00 -8.65
C LYS A 7 -54.23 20.61 -8.01
N LYS A 8 -54.24 19.55 -8.83
CA LYS A 8 -53.99 18.18 -8.36
C LYS A 8 -52.50 18.04 -8.02
N SER A 9 -52.17 17.70 -6.78
CA SER A 9 -50.82 17.25 -6.44
C SER A 9 -50.57 15.89 -7.08
N LEU A 10 -49.55 15.79 -7.92
CA LEU A 10 -49.04 14.50 -8.38
C LEU A 10 -48.29 13.87 -7.20
N GLY A 11 -48.82 12.79 -6.65
CA GLY A 11 -48.20 12.02 -5.57
C GLY A 11 -47.19 11.02 -6.13
N PHE A 12 -46.04 10.88 -5.47
CA PHE A 12 -45.06 9.83 -5.74
C PHE A 12 -45.69 8.46 -5.49
N THR A 13 -45.47 7.49 -6.38
CA THR A 13 -45.99 6.14 -6.17
C THR A 13 -45.05 5.32 -5.29
N LEU A 14 -45.58 4.41 -4.46
CA LEU A 14 -44.76 3.52 -3.63
C LEU A 14 -43.83 2.64 -4.46
N ILE A 15 -44.29 2.19 -5.63
CA ILE A 15 -43.49 1.39 -6.56
C ILE A 15 -42.30 2.16 -7.12
N GLU A 16 -42.47 3.45 -7.40
CA GLU A 16 -41.42 4.32 -7.93
C GLU A 16 -40.33 4.55 -6.89
N LEU A 17 -40.69 4.70 -5.62
CA LEU A 17 -39.70 4.74 -4.53
C LEU A 17 -39.00 3.38 -4.35
N MET A 18 -39.73 2.26 -4.47
CA MET A 18 -39.17 0.91 -4.32
C MET A 18 -38.12 0.58 -5.39
N VAL A 19 -38.37 0.99 -6.65
CA VAL A 19 -37.40 0.78 -7.73
C VAL A 19 -36.15 1.64 -7.53
N VAL A 20 -36.28 2.86 -7.02
CA VAL A 20 -35.13 3.74 -6.78
C VAL A 20 -34.22 3.18 -5.70
N VAL A 21 -34.76 2.77 -4.54
CA VAL A 21 -33.94 2.23 -3.45
C VAL A 21 -33.31 0.89 -3.81
N SER A 22 -33.97 0.09 -4.67
CA SER A 22 -33.38 -1.17 -5.15
C SER A 22 -32.19 -0.92 -6.08
N ILE A 23 -32.28 0.04 -7.00
CA ILE A 23 -31.17 0.43 -7.87
C ILE A 23 -30.01 1.00 -7.05
N ILE A 24 -30.29 1.88 -6.09
CA ILE A 24 -29.26 2.43 -5.19
C ILE A 24 -28.55 1.30 -4.43
N GLY A 25 -29.29 0.32 -3.90
CA GLY A 25 -28.73 -0.83 -3.20
C GLY A 25 -27.74 -1.63 -4.05
N VAL A 26 -28.08 -1.89 -5.32
CA VAL A 26 -27.19 -2.60 -6.25
C VAL A 26 -25.93 -1.78 -6.55
N LEU A 27 -26.07 -0.49 -6.82
CA LEU A 27 -24.93 0.39 -7.11
C LEU A 27 -23.98 0.53 -5.91
N MET A 28 -24.53 0.65 -4.70
CA MET A 28 -23.75 0.72 -3.48
C MET A 28 -22.93 -0.56 -3.25
N ALA A 29 -23.55 -1.73 -3.43
CA ALA A 29 -22.86 -3.01 -3.26
C ALA A 29 -21.66 -3.14 -4.22
N ALA A 30 -21.83 -2.81 -5.49
CA ALA A 30 -20.73 -2.81 -6.47
C ALA A 30 -19.65 -1.75 -6.13
N GLY A 31 -20.07 -0.58 -5.66
CA GLY A 31 -19.18 0.52 -5.28
C GLY A 31 -18.22 0.15 -4.14
N ILE A 32 -18.69 -0.57 -3.12
CA ILE A 32 -17.86 -1.00 -1.98
C ILE A 32 -16.72 -1.91 -2.45
N LEU A 33 -17.00 -2.89 -3.32
CA LEU A 33 -15.98 -3.82 -3.83
C LEU A 33 -14.92 -3.09 -4.68
N ALA A 34 -15.36 -2.15 -5.51
CA ALA A 34 -14.46 -1.34 -6.33
C ALA A 34 -13.57 -0.44 -5.46
N PHE A 35 -14.15 0.20 -4.44
CA PHE A 35 -13.42 1.07 -3.53
C PHE A 35 -12.40 0.31 -2.68
N SER A 36 -12.77 -0.87 -2.16
CA SER A 36 -11.83 -1.74 -1.43
C SER A 36 -10.62 -2.10 -2.29
N ASN A 37 -10.84 -2.53 -3.53
CA ASN A 37 -9.74 -2.82 -4.47
C ASN A 37 -8.86 -1.61 -4.77
N ALA A 38 -9.46 -0.42 -4.92
CA ALA A 38 -8.72 0.82 -5.15
C ALA A 38 -7.83 1.18 -3.96
N GLN A 39 -8.33 1.02 -2.73
CA GLN A 39 -7.52 1.23 -1.53
C GLN A 39 -6.36 0.24 -1.42
N GLN A 40 -6.57 -1.04 -1.69
CA GLN A 40 -5.50 -2.05 -1.69
C GLN A 40 -4.39 -1.66 -2.68
N ASN A 41 -4.77 -1.28 -3.91
CA ASN A 41 -3.81 -0.81 -4.92
C ASN A 41 -3.03 0.43 -4.46
N ALA A 42 -3.70 1.38 -3.81
CA ALA A 42 -3.06 2.59 -3.30
C ALA A 42 -2.06 2.30 -2.17
N ARG A 43 -2.42 1.38 -1.25
CA ARG A 43 -1.51 0.93 -0.19
C ARG A 43 -0.32 0.18 -0.76
N ASP A 44 -0.51 -0.73 -1.71
CA ASP A 44 0.59 -1.42 -2.38
C ASP A 44 1.52 -0.46 -3.15
N ALA A 45 0.97 0.58 -3.79
CA ALA A 45 1.76 1.62 -4.43
C ALA A 45 2.60 2.41 -3.40
N LYS A 46 2.02 2.72 -2.24
CA LYS A 46 2.73 3.37 -1.13
C LYS A 46 3.83 2.46 -0.57
N ARG A 47 3.56 1.17 -0.34
CA ARG A 47 4.56 0.18 0.10
C ARG A 47 5.77 0.13 -0.82
N ARG A 48 5.55 0.08 -2.13
CA ARG A 48 6.66 0.09 -3.10
C ARG A 48 7.49 1.36 -3.02
N ALA A 49 6.82 2.51 -2.97
CA ALA A 49 7.48 3.80 -2.86
C ALA A 49 8.31 3.91 -1.57
N ASP A 50 7.79 3.37 -0.45
CA ASP A 50 8.48 3.38 0.83
C ASP A 50 9.68 2.43 0.84
N VAL A 51 9.52 1.20 0.33
CA VAL A 51 10.64 0.25 0.16
C VAL A 51 11.76 0.87 -0.69
N ASP A 52 11.41 1.54 -1.79
CA ASP A 52 12.39 2.26 -2.63
C ASP A 52 13.03 3.44 -1.90
N ALA A 53 12.27 4.18 -1.09
CA ALA A 53 12.80 5.30 -0.30
C ALA A 53 13.75 4.82 0.79
N ILE A 54 13.45 3.71 1.46
CA ILE A 54 14.33 3.06 2.43
C ILE A 54 15.60 2.55 1.77
N GLY A 55 15.50 1.91 0.59
CA GLY A 55 16.68 1.55 -0.19
C GLY A 55 17.58 2.77 -0.46
N LYS A 56 17.01 3.90 -0.90
CA LYS A 56 17.78 5.14 -1.11
C LYS A 56 18.42 5.68 0.15
N ALA A 57 17.74 5.62 1.30
CA ALA A 57 18.30 6.04 2.58
C ALA A 57 19.48 5.16 3.00
N LEU A 58 19.40 3.85 2.75
CA LEU A 58 20.51 2.91 2.99
C LEU A 58 21.70 3.21 2.08
N GLU A 59 21.47 3.48 0.79
CA GLU A 59 22.54 3.87 -0.14
C GLU A 59 23.18 5.22 0.24
N GLN A 60 22.38 6.17 0.72
CA GLN A 60 22.90 7.45 1.22
C GLN A 60 23.76 7.24 2.47
N TYR A 61 23.31 6.43 3.43
CA TYR A 61 24.10 6.06 4.60
C TYR A 61 25.42 5.41 4.21
N TYR A 62 25.41 4.51 3.21
CA TYR A 62 26.62 3.89 2.68
C TYR A 62 27.57 4.92 2.08
N SER A 63 27.06 5.93 1.35
CA SER A 63 27.87 7.04 0.84
C SER A 63 28.59 7.80 1.96
N ASP A 64 27.94 7.96 3.11
CA ASP A 64 28.47 8.75 4.23
C ASP A 64 29.41 7.94 5.14
N SER A 65 29.17 6.63 5.27
CA SER A 65 29.87 5.76 6.24
C SER A 65 30.74 4.66 5.61
N SER A 66 30.70 4.49 4.28
CA SER A 66 31.34 3.39 3.53
C SER A 66 30.90 1.97 3.96
N GLN A 67 29.78 1.87 4.67
CA GLN A 67 29.16 0.63 5.12
C GLN A 67 27.66 0.88 5.31
N TYR A 68 26.84 -0.13 5.11
CA TYR A 68 25.44 -0.11 5.51
C TYR A 68 25.30 -0.19 7.03
N PRO A 69 24.21 0.35 7.61
CA PRO A 69 24.01 0.31 9.04
C PRO A 69 23.80 -1.13 9.53
N THR A 70 24.04 -1.36 10.81
CA THR A 70 23.72 -2.63 11.48
C THR A 70 22.36 -2.59 12.17
N THR A 71 21.79 -1.39 12.37
CA THR A 71 20.47 -1.17 12.95
C THR A 71 19.61 -0.33 12.01
N ALA A 72 18.33 -0.69 11.85
CA ALA A 72 17.42 0.03 10.94
C ALA A 72 17.14 1.48 11.39
N THR A 73 17.28 1.80 12.67
CA THR A 73 17.08 3.16 13.19
C THR A 73 18.17 4.14 12.75
N ASP A 74 19.33 3.66 12.31
CA ASP A 74 20.44 4.52 11.89
C ASP A 74 20.14 5.30 10.61
N ILE A 75 19.07 4.91 9.87
CA ILE A 75 18.60 5.65 8.69
C ILE A 75 17.42 6.59 8.97
N ASP A 76 16.91 6.67 10.20
CA ASP A 76 15.75 7.49 10.55
C ASP A 76 15.99 8.99 10.23
N SER A 77 17.22 9.47 10.43
CA SER A 77 17.62 10.86 10.13
C SER A 77 17.63 11.20 8.63
N TYR A 78 17.57 10.21 7.75
CA TYR A 78 17.53 10.40 6.30
C TYR A 78 16.11 10.62 5.78
N PHE A 79 15.10 10.54 6.66
CA PHE A 79 13.72 10.84 6.34
C PHE A 79 13.31 12.21 6.89
N PRO A 80 12.51 13.00 6.14
CA PRO A 80 12.05 14.31 6.62
C PRO A 80 11.22 14.25 7.91
N ALA A 81 10.56 13.12 8.17
CA ALA A 81 9.78 12.89 9.38
C ALA A 81 10.65 12.56 10.61
N GLY A 82 11.92 12.23 10.41
CA GLY A 82 12.84 11.80 11.46
C GLY A 82 12.66 10.35 11.91
N ASP A 83 11.78 9.59 11.26
CA ASP A 83 11.54 8.17 11.48
C ASP A 83 11.40 7.46 10.12
N THR A 84 11.82 6.19 10.06
CA THR A 84 11.59 5.32 8.90
C THR A 84 10.09 5.20 8.58
N PRO A 85 9.70 5.19 7.29
CA PRO A 85 8.32 4.98 6.89
C PRO A 85 7.76 3.67 7.44
N VAL A 86 6.48 3.68 7.81
CA VAL A 86 5.73 2.50 8.24
C VAL A 86 4.66 2.14 7.21
N ASP A 87 4.29 0.87 7.18
CA ASP A 87 3.21 0.37 6.34
C ASP A 87 1.93 1.19 6.54
N PRO A 88 1.12 1.43 5.49
CA PRO A 88 -0.17 2.11 5.62
C PRO A 88 -1.14 1.47 6.64
N GLN A 89 -0.91 0.21 7.01
CA GLN A 89 -1.67 -0.50 8.06
C GLN A 89 -0.98 -0.49 9.44
N GLY A 90 0.18 0.14 9.57
CA GLY A 90 0.87 0.41 10.85
C GLY A 90 2.01 -0.56 11.21
N ALA A 91 2.32 -1.54 10.37
CA ALA A 91 3.46 -2.43 10.59
C ALA A 91 4.79 -1.78 10.12
N ALA A 92 5.90 -2.13 10.75
CA ALA A 92 7.22 -1.78 10.23
C ALA A 92 7.56 -2.63 9.00
N TYR A 93 8.36 -2.08 8.07
CA TYR A 93 8.87 -2.84 6.92
C TYR A 93 9.96 -3.83 7.34
N ASP A 94 10.11 -4.90 6.56
CA ASP A 94 11.16 -5.89 6.77
C ASP A 94 12.50 -5.37 6.22
N ILE A 95 13.30 -4.77 7.09
CA ILE A 95 14.67 -4.32 6.80
C ILE A 95 15.64 -5.35 7.37
N LYS A 96 16.33 -6.09 6.51
CA LYS A 96 17.41 -7.01 6.88
C LYS A 96 18.76 -6.38 6.53
N LEU A 97 19.62 -6.29 7.52
CA LEU A 97 20.96 -5.70 7.39
C LEU A 97 21.99 -6.79 7.65
N SER A 98 23.00 -6.89 6.79
CA SER A 98 24.13 -7.78 7.06
C SER A 98 24.92 -7.27 8.27
N SER A 99 25.33 -8.18 9.15
CA SER A 99 26.20 -7.84 10.28
C SER A 99 27.56 -7.26 9.87
N GLY A 100 27.98 -7.50 8.62
CA GLY A 100 29.21 -6.93 8.05
C GLY A 100 29.05 -5.52 7.49
N GLY A 101 27.82 -5.01 7.37
CA GLY A 101 27.57 -3.71 6.73
C GLY A 101 27.74 -3.72 5.20
N ASP A 102 27.78 -4.89 4.57
CA ASP A 102 28.07 -5.02 3.12
C ASP A 102 26.82 -5.25 2.25
N ALA A 103 25.68 -5.56 2.86
CA ALA A 103 24.46 -5.89 2.15
C ALA A 103 23.20 -5.52 2.95
N TYR A 104 22.11 -5.25 2.24
CA TYR A 104 20.80 -5.04 2.82
C TYR A 104 19.70 -5.65 1.94
N CYS A 105 18.59 -5.99 2.58
CA CYS A 105 17.35 -6.33 1.90
C CYS A 105 16.19 -5.63 2.59
N VAL A 106 15.40 -4.87 1.84
CA VAL A 106 14.17 -4.24 2.33
C VAL A 106 13.00 -4.83 1.58
N CYS A 107 11.99 -5.32 2.30
CA CYS A 107 10.81 -5.95 1.72
C CYS A 107 9.52 -5.40 2.32
N ALA A 108 8.46 -5.40 1.50
CA ALA A 108 7.08 -5.25 1.94
C ALA A 108 6.23 -6.38 1.35
N GLU A 109 5.36 -7.00 2.16
CA GLU A 109 4.31 -7.88 1.67
C GLU A 109 3.22 -7.02 1.01
N LEU A 110 2.80 -7.41 -0.19
CA LEU A 110 1.73 -6.74 -0.92
C LEU A 110 0.38 -7.37 -0.58
N GLU A 111 -0.67 -6.56 -0.52
CA GLU A 111 -2.02 -7.07 -0.28
C GLU A 111 -2.54 -7.88 -1.47
N LYS A 112 -2.03 -7.59 -2.67
CA LYS A 112 -2.34 -8.38 -3.87
C LYS A 112 -1.29 -9.43 -4.13
N VAL A 113 -1.76 -10.68 -4.14
CA VAL A 113 -0.96 -11.85 -4.47
C VAL A 113 -0.33 -11.76 -5.86
N ASP A 114 0.85 -12.35 -6.01
CA ASP A 114 1.59 -12.47 -7.28
C ASP A 114 1.91 -11.14 -7.96
N ARG A 115 1.96 -10.03 -7.22
CA ARG A 115 2.34 -8.71 -7.75
C ARG A 115 3.75 -8.29 -7.37
N GLY A 116 4.42 -9.04 -6.50
CA GLY A 116 5.76 -8.79 -6.02
C GLY A 116 6.86 -9.19 -6.99
N ASN A 117 8.11 -9.10 -6.51
CA ASN A 117 9.32 -9.57 -7.18
C ASN A 117 10.10 -10.59 -6.33
N ALA A 118 9.56 -10.99 -5.18
CA ALA A 118 10.16 -11.91 -4.22
C ALA A 118 9.09 -12.83 -3.62
N THR A 119 9.49 -14.07 -3.34
CA THR A 119 8.61 -15.11 -2.78
C THR A 119 8.72 -15.27 -1.27
N ALA A 120 9.68 -14.59 -0.66
CA ALA A 120 9.86 -14.51 0.78
C ALA A 120 10.62 -13.24 1.14
N VAL A 121 10.54 -12.84 2.40
CA VAL A 121 11.45 -11.86 2.98
C VAL A 121 12.89 -12.39 2.90
N GLY A 122 13.86 -11.51 2.64
CA GLY A 122 15.27 -11.85 2.64
C GLY A 122 15.78 -12.44 3.97
N ASN A 123 16.98 -13.03 3.94
CA ASN A 123 17.63 -13.56 5.14
C ASN A 123 18.31 -12.47 5.97
N VAL A 124 18.70 -12.81 7.20
CA VAL A 124 19.43 -11.92 8.13
C VAL A 124 20.79 -11.44 7.62
N SER A 125 21.30 -12.00 6.52
CA SER A 125 22.54 -11.56 5.87
C SER A 125 22.34 -10.41 4.87
N GLY A 126 21.18 -9.74 4.87
CA GLY A 126 20.90 -8.65 3.92
C GLY A 126 20.72 -9.13 2.47
N VAL A 127 20.34 -10.40 2.26
CA VAL A 127 20.12 -10.96 0.91
C VAL A 127 18.63 -11.15 0.68
N CYS A 128 18.09 -10.53 -0.38
CA CYS A 128 16.69 -10.70 -0.78
C CYS A 128 16.44 -12.04 -1.49
N SER A 129 15.29 -12.64 -1.20
CA SER A 129 14.81 -13.89 -1.82
C SER A 129 13.97 -13.57 -3.06
N TYR A 130 14.63 -13.09 -4.12
CA TYR A 130 13.95 -12.78 -5.39
C TYR A 130 13.36 -14.04 -6.03
N GLY A 131 12.17 -13.88 -6.60
CA GLY A 131 11.45 -14.97 -7.25
C GLY A 131 10.26 -14.42 -8.02
N THR A 132 9.98 -15.01 -9.17
CA THR A 132 8.86 -14.63 -10.04
C THR A 132 7.91 -15.81 -10.20
N GLY A 133 6.61 -15.55 -10.33
CA GLY A 133 5.57 -16.58 -10.46
C GLY A 133 4.65 -16.63 -9.24
N SER A 134 3.99 -17.78 -9.04
CA SER A 134 3.06 -18.01 -7.94
C SER A 134 3.74 -17.90 -6.58
N GLY A 135 3.19 -17.10 -5.67
CA GLY A 135 3.72 -16.80 -4.34
C GLY A 135 4.71 -15.62 -4.33
N ALA A 136 4.84 -14.86 -5.42
CA ALA A 136 5.63 -13.63 -5.44
C ALA A 136 4.83 -12.49 -4.79
N ASP A 137 4.64 -12.57 -3.47
CA ASP A 137 3.79 -11.65 -2.71
C ASP A 137 4.57 -10.47 -2.13
N PHE A 138 5.91 -10.53 -2.14
CA PHE A 138 6.78 -9.51 -1.58
C PHE A 138 7.36 -8.60 -2.66
N PHE A 139 7.39 -7.30 -2.39
CA PHE A 139 8.21 -6.36 -3.12
C PHE A 139 9.47 -6.05 -2.31
N CYS A 140 10.62 -6.50 -2.81
CA CYS A 140 11.91 -6.32 -2.19
C CYS A 140 12.86 -5.49 -3.05
N THR A 141 13.76 -4.77 -2.39
CA THR A 141 14.91 -4.09 -2.98
C THR A 141 16.16 -4.40 -2.16
N SER A 142 17.31 -4.47 -2.82
CA SER A 142 18.62 -4.75 -2.22
C SER A 142 19.65 -3.75 -2.73
N GLN A 143 20.89 -3.86 -2.24
CA GLN A 143 22.02 -3.08 -2.73
C GLN A 143 22.07 -3.09 -4.27
N ARG A 144 22.13 -1.91 -4.87
CA ARG A 144 22.33 -1.79 -6.33
C ARG A 144 23.80 -2.07 -6.63
N GLN A 145 24.09 -3.23 -7.23
CA GLN A 145 25.34 -3.40 -7.97
C GLN A 145 25.28 -2.66 -9.30
#